data_AF-A0A9N9HFT3-F1
#
_entry.id   AF-A0A9N9HFT3-F1
#
_cell.length_a   1.000
_cell.length_b   1.000
_cell.length_c   1.000
_cell.angle_alpha   90.00
_cell.angle_beta   90.00
_cell.angle_gamma   90.00
#
_symmetry.space_group_name_H-M   'P 1'
#
loop_
_entity.id
_entity.type
_entity.pdbx_description
1 polymer ?
#
loop_
_entity_poly.entity_id
_entity_poly.type
_entity_poly.pdbx_seq_one_letter_code
_entity_poly.pdbx_strand_id
1 'polypeptide(L)'
;YLIICIDWQKWKDRTLKELIRVTRPGGYIEIMDLDAEIVQPGPIGRMFEHFRFKNVETSGINTASSADMVKTFSELKDAVVVEKFEHKIRPYGRWAGKLGEVALKNYIELLEPMGVFYCPLFKITEAEYKQMIVDYAEELNTYQSYMREYRVVIRKLDKESTT
;
A
#
# COMPACT_ATOMS: atom_id res chain seq x y z
N TYR A 1 -3.66 -7.98 -12.45
CA TYR A 1 -4.74 -7.55 -11.54
C TYR A 1 -4.09 -6.80 -10.38
N LEU A 2 -4.34 -5.50 -10.27
CA LEU A 2 -4.00 -4.72 -9.08
C LEU A 2 -5.07 -5.02 -8.03
N ILE A 3 -4.69 -5.68 -6.92
CA ILE A 3 -5.61 -5.88 -5.79
C ILE A 3 -5.56 -4.59 -4.98
N ILE A 4 -6.56 -3.73 -5.14
CA ILE A 4 -6.57 -2.38 -4.55
C ILE A 4 -6.74 -2.44 -3.03
N CYS A 5 -7.41 -3.48 -2.50
CA CYS A 5 -7.48 -3.79 -1.08
C CYS A 5 -7.80 -5.29 -0.92
N ILE A 6 -7.15 -5.94 0.05
CA ILE A 6 -7.61 -7.22 0.60
C ILE A 6 -7.95 -7.00 2.06
N ASP A 7 -9.07 -7.58 2.50
CA ASP A 7 -9.41 -7.58 3.93
C ASP A 7 -8.27 -8.24 4.72
N TRP A 8 -7.76 -7.52 5.71
CA TRP A 8 -6.58 -7.93 6.47
C TRP A 8 -6.74 -9.30 7.11
N GLN A 9 -7.92 -9.56 7.70
CA GLN A 9 -8.16 -10.83 8.39
C GLN A 9 -8.16 -11.99 7.39
N LYS A 10 -8.80 -11.84 6.23
CA LYS A 10 -8.77 -12.85 5.16
C LYS A 10 -7.35 -13.07 4.63
N TRP A 11 -6.58 -12.00 4.45
CA TRP A 11 -5.19 -12.11 3.99
C TRP A 11 -4.33 -12.88 5.00
N LYS A 12 -4.40 -12.51 6.28
CA LYS A 12 -3.64 -13.14 7.37
C LYS A 12 -4.04 -14.61 7.56
N ASP A 13 -5.33 -14.90 7.63
CA ASP A 13 -5.81 -16.22 8.00
C ASP A 13 -5.83 -17.24 6.87
N ARG A 14 -5.89 -16.78 5.62
CA ARG A 14 -5.97 -17.67 4.45
C ARG A 14 -4.76 -17.50 3.55
N THR A 15 -4.57 -16.32 2.97
CA THR A 15 -3.54 -16.09 1.95
C THR A 15 -2.14 -16.38 2.49
N LEU A 16 -1.78 -15.79 3.63
CA LEU A 16 -0.45 -16.00 4.22
C LEU A 16 -0.21 -17.48 4.58
N LYS A 17 -1.20 -18.15 5.19
CA LYS A 17 -1.09 -19.58 5.53
C LYS A 17 -0.89 -20.44 4.29
N GLU A 18 -1.63 -20.16 3.22
CA GLU A 18 -1.50 -20.90 1.97
C GLU A 18 -0.15 -20.65 1.30
N LEU A 19 0.37 -19.41 1.30
CA LEU A 19 1.71 -19.09 0.80
C LEU A 19 2.79 -19.89 1.54
N ILE A 20 2.70 -19.97 2.87
CA ILE A 20 3.62 -20.79 3.68
C ILE A 20 3.43 -22.28 3.38
N ARG A 21 2.19 -22.77 3.24
CA ARG A 21 1.90 -24.19 2.97
C ARG A 21 2.54 -24.66 1.66
N VAL A 22 2.38 -23.90 0.58
CA VAL A 22 2.88 -24.27 -0.76
C VAL A 22 4.39 -24.04 -0.92
N THR A 23 4.98 -23.19 -0.09
CA THR A 23 6.42 -22.99 -0.08
C THR A 23 7.12 -24.27 0.40
N ARG A 24 8.15 -24.71 -0.33
CA ARG A 24 8.95 -25.87 0.08
C ARG A 24 9.66 -25.60 1.42
N PRO A 25 9.96 -26.63 2.23
CA PRO A 25 10.84 -26.48 3.40
C PRO A 25 12.14 -25.77 3.00
N GLY A 26 12.59 -24.81 3.83
CA GLY A 26 13.75 -23.96 3.55
C GLY A 26 13.55 -22.93 2.43
N GLY A 27 12.39 -22.88 1.79
CA GLY A 27 12.04 -21.90 0.76
C GLY A 27 11.76 -20.52 1.32
N TYR A 28 11.82 -19.51 0.45
CA TYR A 28 11.64 -18.10 0.80
C TYR A 28 10.36 -17.54 0.18
N ILE A 29 9.74 -16.62 0.90
CA ILE A 29 8.63 -15.81 0.42
C ILE A 29 9.04 -14.35 0.62
N GLU A 30 9.05 -13.58 -0.46
CA GLU A 30 9.27 -12.14 -0.42
C GLU A 30 7.92 -11.43 -0.59
N ILE A 31 7.63 -10.51 0.32
CA ILE A 31 6.43 -9.67 0.26
C ILE A 31 6.90 -8.23 0.18
N MET A 32 6.41 -7.52 -0.83
CA MET A 32 6.63 -6.09 -1.05
C MET A 32 5.29 -5.40 -1.15
N ASP A 33 5.10 -4.35 -0.36
CA ASP A 33 3.83 -3.64 -0.31
C ASP A 33 4.04 -2.21 0.25
N LEU A 34 2.97 -1.42 0.25
CA LEU A 34 2.96 0.02 0.50
C LEU A 34 2.08 0.33 1.71
N ASP A 35 2.53 1.25 2.56
CA ASP A 35 1.60 1.93 3.46
C ASP A 35 0.65 2.78 2.62
N ALA A 36 -0.65 2.67 2.90
CA ALA A 36 -1.68 3.40 2.15
C ALA A 36 -1.68 4.92 2.40
N GLU A 37 -0.93 5.39 3.41
CA GLU A 37 -0.79 6.81 3.74
C GLU A 37 0.27 7.49 2.87
N ILE A 38 -0.11 8.63 2.28
CA ILE A 38 0.84 9.53 1.65
C ILE A 38 1.54 10.39 2.71
N VAL A 39 2.87 10.38 2.70
CA VAL A 39 3.71 11.18 3.57
C VAL A 39 3.96 12.55 2.96
N GLN A 40 3.95 13.59 3.81
CA GLN A 40 3.97 15.00 3.41
C GLN A 40 2.84 15.35 2.42
N PRO A 41 1.57 15.04 2.72
CA PRO A 41 0.47 15.44 1.85
C PRO A 41 0.26 16.96 1.95
N GLY A 42 -0.02 17.61 0.83
CA GLY A 42 -0.55 18.97 0.84
C GLY A 42 -2.05 19.00 1.15
N PRO A 43 -2.71 20.16 1.00
CA PRO A 43 -4.14 20.31 1.25
C PRO A 43 -5.04 19.31 0.51
N ILE A 44 -4.83 19.09 -0.78
CA ILE A 44 -5.63 18.16 -1.60
C ILE A 44 -5.37 16.72 -1.17
N GLY A 45 -4.11 16.35 -0.93
CA GLY A 45 -3.75 15.02 -0.42
C GLY A 45 -4.40 14.72 0.94
N ARG A 46 -4.40 15.69 1.86
CA ARG A 46 -5.09 15.55 3.16
C ARG A 46 -6.60 15.36 3.01
N MET A 47 -7.21 16.03 2.04
CA MET A 47 -8.63 15.83 1.73
C MET A 47 -8.88 14.40 1.24
N PHE A 48 -8.09 13.91 0.27
CA PHE A 48 -8.20 12.52 -0.20
C PHE A 48 -8.04 11.50 0.94
N GLU A 49 -7.03 11.67 1.80
CA GLU A 49 -6.80 10.80 2.96
C GLU A 49 -7.99 10.80 3.92
N HIS A 50 -8.51 11.99 4.28
CA HIS A 50 -9.67 12.10 5.17
C HIS A 50 -10.87 11.29 4.67
N PHE A 51 -11.19 11.43 3.38
CA PHE A 51 -12.32 10.69 2.79
C PHE A 51 -12.02 9.21 2.60
N ARG A 52 -10.78 8.84 2.27
CA ARG A 52 -10.34 7.44 2.15
C ARG A 52 -10.52 6.72 3.49
N PHE A 53 -9.99 7.26 4.59
CA PHE A 53 -10.10 6.65 5.91
C PHE A 53 -11.55 6.56 6.38
N LYS A 54 -12.34 7.63 6.21
CA LYS A 54 -13.76 7.62 6.55
C LYS A 54 -14.54 6.54 5.77
N ASN A 55 -14.26 6.38 4.48
CA ASN A 55 -14.89 5.34 3.68
C ASN A 55 -14.48 3.93 4.12
N VAL A 56 -13.20 3.70 4.42
CA VAL A 56 -12.70 2.43 4.96
C VAL A 56 -13.42 2.08 6.27
N GLU A 57 -13.48 3.01 7.22
CA GLU A 57 -14.19 2.83 8.49
C GLU A 57 -15.65 2.43 8.29
N THR A 58 -16.36 3.10 7.37
CA THR A 58 -17.78 2.80 7.09
C THR A 58 -18.00 1.51 6.29
N SER A 59 -17.00 1.03 5.56
CA SER A 59 -17.09 -0.16 4.71
C SER A 59 -16.88 -1.48 5.47
N GLY A 60 -16.42 -1.40 6.73
CA GLY A 60 -16.07 -2.58 7.54
C GLY A 60 -14.85 -3.35 7.02
N ILE A 61 -14.07 -2.78 6.11
CA ILE A 61 -12.82 -3.36 5.61
C ILE A 61 -11.71 -3.06 6.62
N ASN A 62 -11.08 -4.10 7.15
CA ASN A 62 -9.90 -3.93 8.00
C ASN A 62 -8.66 -3.75 7.11
N THR A 63 -8.06 -2.56 7.11
CA THR A 63 -6.79 -2.29 6.43
C THR A 63 -5.64 -2.46 7.42
N ALA A 64 -4.65 -3.27 7.06
CA ALA A 64 -3.42 -3.36 7.83
C ALA A 64 -2.40 -2.30 7.42
N SER A 65 -1.61 -1.89 8.40
CA SER A 65 -0.35 -1.18 8.18
C SER A 65 0.80 -2.16 7.96
N SER A 66 1.93 -1.65 7.46
CA SER A 66 3.21 -2.38 7.48
C SER A 66 3.58 -2.90 8.88
N ALA A 67 3.20 -2.19 9.95
CA ALA A 67 3.45 -2.63 11.33
C ALA A 67 2.63 -3.88 11.70
N ASP A 68 1.36 -3.95 11.28
CA ASP A 68 0.50 -5.13 11.51
C ASP A 68 1.02 -6.37 10.80
N MET A 69 1.56 -6.16 9.60
CA MET A 69 2.26 -7.16 8.78
C MET A 69 3.49 -7.69 9.50
N VAL A 70 4.40 -6.81 9.89
CA VAL A 70 5.60 -7.16 10.65
C VAL A 70 5.26 -7.96 11.91
N LYS A 71 4.29 -7.49 12.70
CA LYS A 71 3.85 -8.17 13.91
C LYS A 71 3.36 -9.58 13.60
N THR A 72 2.52 -9.71 12.58
CA THR A 72 2.00 -11.01 12.14
C THR A 72 3.11 -11.99 11.73
N PHE A 73 4.15 -11.52 11.04
CA PHE A 73 5.28 -12.38 10.68
C PHE A 73 6.13 -12.79 11.89
N SER A 74 6.27 -11.90 12.88
CA SER A 74 7.00 -12.22 14.13
C SER A 74 6.33 -13.29 14.99
N GLU A 75 5.03 -13.51 14.79
CA GLU A 75 4.21 -14.49 15.52
C GLU A 75 4.12 -15.86 14.79
N LEU A 76 4.75 -16.01 13.62
CA LEU A 76 4.72 -17.27 12.86
C LEU A 76 5.53 -18.37 13.55
N LYS A 77 4.97 -19.58 13.59
CA LYS A 77 5.63 -20.77 14.14
C LYS A 77 6.37 -21.60 13.10
N ASP A 78 5.85 -21.64 11.87
CA ASP A 78 6.36 -22.52 10.79
C ASP A 78 7.29 -21.78 9.81
N ALA A 79 7.57 -20.51 10.08
CA ALA A 79 8.42 -19.65 9.27
C ALA A 79 9.08 -18.58 10.14
N VAL A 80 10.23 -18.11 9.72
CA VAL A 80 10.98 -17.04 10.40
C VAL A 80 11.23 -15.89 9.44
N VAL A 81 11.18 -14.67 9.97
CA VAL A 81 11.65 -13.49 9.24
C VAL A 81 13.16 -13.57 9.15
N VAL A 82 13.70 -13.55 7.93
CA VAL A 82 15.15 -13.57 7.69
C VAL A 82 15.68 -12.20 7.27
N GLU A 83 14.82 -11.36 6.70
CA GLU A 83 15.19 -10.00 6.30
C GLU A 83 13.97 -9.07 6.41
N LYS A 84 14.22 -7.86 6.90
CA LYS A 84 13.20 -6.84 7.10
C LYS A 84 13.72 -5.49 6.57
N PHE A 85 13.01 -4.93 5.60
CA PHE A 85 13.18 -3.56 5.13
C PHE A 85 11.92 -2.79 5.45
N GLU A 86 12.00 -1.90 6.43
CA GLU A 86 10.80 -1.21 6.89
C GLU A 86 10.49 0.00 6.03
N HIS A 87 11.47 0.62 5.37
CA HIS A 87 11.27 1.90 4.71
C HIS A 87 12.15 2.08 3.48
N LYS A 88 11.58 1.77 2.31
CA LYS A 88 11.97 2.43 1.06
C LYS A 88 10.98 3.56 0.78
N ILE A 89 11.45 4.65 0.19
CA ILE A 89 10.58 5.73 -0.25
C ILE A 89 10.14 5.43 -1.68
N ARG A 90 8.84 5.55 -1.93
CA ARG A 90 8.29 5.65 -3.29
C ARG A 90 7.93 7.11 -3.54
N PRO A 91 8.85 7.90 -4.11
CA PRO A 91 8.64 9.33 -4.26
C PRO A 91 7.71 9.64 -5.44
N TYR A 92 7.02 10.78 -5.35
CA TYR A 92 6.15 11.27 -6.41
C TYR A 92 6.59 12.60 -6.97
N GLY A 93 6.98 12.60 -8.24
CA GLY A 93 7.22 13.82 -9.00
C GLY A 93 8.67 14.03 -9.41
N ARG A 94 8.88 15.16 -10.09
CA ARG A 94 10.12 15.57 -10.74
C ARG A 94 11.28 15.74 -9.77
N TRP A 95 10.99 16.07 -8.51
CA TRP A 95 12.00 16.23 -7.46
C TRP A 95 12.79 14.94 -7.19
N ALA A 96 12.24 13.76 -7.52
CA ALA A 96 12.89 12.47 -7.39
C ALA A 96 13.37 11.87 -8.72
N GLY A 97 13.55 12.71 -9.73
CA GLY A 97 14.03 12.32 -11.06
C GLY A 97 13.05 11.39 -11.79
N LYS A 98 13.58 10.58 -12.70
CA LYS A 98 12.72 9.87 -13.67
C LYS A 98 11.80 8.83 -13.03
N LEU A 99 12.26 8.16 -11.98
CA LEU A 99 11.43 7.20 -11.25
C LEU A 99 10.26 7.88 -10.54
N GLY A 100 10.49 9.05 -9.92
CA GLY A 100 9.44 9.83 -9.29
C GLY A 100 8.40 10.35 -10.28
N GLU A 101 8.82 10.78 -11.48
CA GLU A 101 7.90 11.17 -12.55
C GLU A 101 7.00 10.03 -13.00
N VAL A 102 7.58 8.83 -13.22
CA VAL A 102 6.81 7.65 -13.64
C VAL A 102 5.86 7.20 -12.52
N ALA A 103 6.32 7.22 -11.28
CA ALA A 103 5.49 6.88 -10.13
C ALA A 103 4.30 7.84 -10.01
N LEU A 104 4.53 9.16 -10.15
CA LEU A 104 3.47 10.17 -10.11
C LEU A 104 2.49 9.98 -11.26
N LYS A 105 2.99 9.80 -12.49
CA LYS A 105 2.13 9.56 -13.66
C LYS A 105 1.21 8.35 -13.44
N ASN A 106 1.77 7.21 -13.03
CA ASN A 106 0.99 6.01 -12.77
C ASN A 106 -0.05 6.21 -11.66
N TYR A 107 0.29 6.99 -10.63
CA TYR A 107 -0.61 7.28 -9.52
C TYR A 107 -1.78 8.19 -9.96
N ILE A 108 -1.50 9.20 -10.76
CA ILE A 108 -2.53 10.09 -11.32
C ILE A 108 -3.45 9.36 -12.31
N GLU A 109 -2.90 8.51 -13.18
CA GLU A 109 -3.67 7.67 -14.10
C GLU A 109 -4.59 6.67 -13.36
N LEU A 110 -4.20 6.24 -12.15
CA LEU A 110 -5.06 5.43 -11.27
C LEU A 110 -6.20 6.27 -10.65
N LEU A 111 -5.95 7.52 -10.31
CA LEU A 111 -6.93 8.41 -9.67
C LEU A 111 -7.94 9.00 -10.65
N GLU A 112 -7.54 9.34 -11.87
CA GLU A 112 -8.41 9.99 -12.86
C GLU A 112 -9.78 9.29 -13.06
N PRO A 113 -9.88 7.95 -13.25
CA PRO A 113 -11.17 7.29 -13.42
C PRO A 113 -12.00 7.23 -12.11
N MET A 114 -11.40 7.50 -10.96
CA MET A 114 -12.08 7.48 -9.66
C MET A 114 -13.00 8.70 -9.46
N GLY A 115 -13.05 9.63 -10.42
CA GLY A 115 -13.99 10.74 -10.42
C GLY A 115 -15.46 10.31 -10.23
N VAL A 116 -15.85 9.14 -10.75
CA VAL A 116 -17.20 8.57 -10.55
C VAL A 116 -17.56 8.37 -9.07
N PHE A 117 -16.55 8.12 -8.23
CA PHE A 117 -16.70 7.93 -6.80
C PHE A 117 -16.52 9.24 -6.03
N TYR A 118 -15.51 10.03 -6.39
CA TYR A 118 -15.14 11.23 -5.64
C TYR A 118 -16.00 12.46 -5.96
N CYS A 119 -16.52 12.61 -7.19
CA CYS A 119 -17.36 13.77 -7.55
C CYS A 119 -18.60 13.88 -6.65
N PRO A 120 -19.41 12.81 -6.45
CA PRO A 120 -20.55 12.87 -5.51
C PRO A 120 -20.11 13.11 -4.07
N LEU A 121 -18.98 12.52 -3.67
CA LEU A 121 -18.47 12.60 -2.29
C LEU A 121 -18.01 14.01 -1.94
N PHE A 122 -17.32 14.68 -2.86
CA PHE A 122 -16.81 16.05 -2.69
C PHE A 122 -17.84 17.10 -3.09
N LYS A 123 -18.96 16.68 -3.70
CA LYS A 123 -20.00 17.56 -4.26
C LYS A 123 -19.44 18.51 -5.32
N ILE A 124 -18.60 17.96 -6.20
CA ILE A 124 -17.99 18.68 -7.32
C ILE A 124 -18.37 18.02 -8.65
N THR A 125 -18.18 18.76 -9.74
CA THR A 125 -18.35 18.29 -11.11
C THR A 125 -17.14 17.48 -11.57
N GLU A 126 -17.31 16.71 -12.65
CA GLU A 126 -16.20 15.99 -13.28
C GLU A 126 -15.08 16.92 -13.77
N ALA A 127 -15.44 18.12 -14.27
CA ALA A 127 -14.47 19.12 -14.71
C ALA A 127 -13.62 19.64 -13.54
N GLU A 128 -14.27 19.96 -12.40
CA GLU A 128 -13.58 20.35 -11.18
C GLU A 128 -12.70 19.22 -10.64
N TYR A 129 -13.15 17.96 -10.72
CA TYR A 129 -12.34 16.81 -10.31
C TYR A 129 -11.08 16.65 -11.18
N LYS A 130 -11.22 16.74 -12.51
CA LYS A 130 -10.08 16.67 -13.43
C LYS A 130 -9.06 17.77 -13.14
N GLN A 131 -9.52 19.00 -12.90
CA GLN A 131 -8.63 20.09 -12.51
C GLN A 131 -7.95 19.83 -11.16
N MET A 132 -8.71 19.36 -10.17
CA MET A 132 -8.16 19.00 -8.85
C MET A 132 -7.10 17.91 -8.95
N ILE A 133 -7.22 16.93 -9.86
CA ILE A 133 -6.19 15.92 -10.09
C ILE A 133 -4.90 16.51 -10.69
N VAL A 134 -5.02 17.49 -11.59
CA VAL A 134 -3.86 18.25 -12.12
C VAL A 134 -3.18 19.03 -10.98
N ASP A 135 -3.96 19.75 -10.19
CA ASP A 135 -3.45 20.53 -9.06
C ASP A 135 -2.81 19.62 -8.01
N TYR A 136 -3.38 18.43 -7.79
CA TYR A 136 -2.83 17.44 -6.88
C TYR A 136 -1.48 16.90 -7.35
N ALA A 137 -1.30 16.68 -8.65
CA ALA A 137 -0.02 16.24 -9.20
C ALA A 137 1.09 17.28 -8.94
N GLU A 138 0.78 18.57 -9.06
CA GLU A 138 1.71 19.66 -8.73
C GLU A 138 1.92 19.82 -7.21
N GLU A 139 0.88 19.56 -6.42
CA GLU A 139 0.99 19.51 -4.96
C GLU A 139 1.98 18.43 -4.50
N LEU A 140 1.89 17.21 -5.04
CA LEU A 140 2.81 16.10 -4.71
C LEU A 140 4.26 16.46 -5.04
N ASN A 141 4.49 17.24 -6.11
CA ASN A 141 5.81 17.78 -6.43
C ASN A 141 6.28 18.81 -5.40
N THR A 142 5.39 19.75 -5.05
CA THR A 142 5.70 20.89 -4.18
C THR A 142 6.05 20.44 -2.76
N TYR A 143 5.27 19.51 -2.22
CA TYR A 143 5.45 19.00 -0.86
C TYR A 143 6.44 17.83 -0.78
N GLN A 144 7.04 17.44 -1.91
CA GLN A 144 7.93 16.28 -2.00
C GLN A 144 7.31 15.02 -1.39
N SER A 145 6.05 14.77 -1.74
CA SER A 145 5.26 13.69 -1.16
C SER A 145 5.74 12.33 -1.63
N TYR A 146 5.60 11.32 -0.76
CA TYR A 146 6.04 9.95 -1.04
C TYR A 146 5.18 8.93 -0.28
N MET A 147 5.22 7.67 -0.69
CA MET A 147 4.68 6.55 0.09
C MET A 147 5.81 5.74 0.71
N ARG A 148 5.52 5.10 1.86
CA ARG A 148 6.45 4.16 2.48
C ARG A 148 6.23 2.78 1.89
N GLU A 149 7.29 2.20 1.36
CA GLU A 149 7.35 0.80 0.95
C GLU A 149 8.00 -0.02 2.05
N TYR A 150 7.44 -1.19 2.29
CA TYR A 150 8.04 -2.20 3.14
C TYR A 150 8.28 -3.48 2.34
N ARG A 151 9.37 -4.15 2.68
CA ARG A 151 9.71 -5.47 2.13
C ARG A 151 10.09 -6.39 3.28
N VAL A 152 9.51 -7.57 3.28
CA VAL A 152 9.86 -8.63 4.23
C VAL A 152 10.18 -9.90 3.48
N VAL A 153 11.23 -10.58 3.92
CA VAL A 153 11.57 -11.92 3.45
C VAL A 153 11.40 -12.87 4.62
N ILE A 154 10.56 -13.87 4.40
CA ILE A 154 10.36 -14.97 5.35
C ILE A 154 10.90 -16.27 4.75
N ARG A 155 11.50 -17.09 5.60
CA ARG A 155 11.94 -18.44 5.25
C ARG A 155 11.06 -19.44 5.97
N LYS A 156 10.48 -20.37 5.22
CA LYS A 156 9.77 -21.52 5.81
C LYS A 156 10.78 -22.41 6.53
N LEU A 157 10.47 -22.76 7.77
CA LEU A 157 11.32 -23.66 8.54
C LEU A 157 11.36 -25.03 7.89
N ASP A 158 12.50 -25.68 8.01
CA ASP A 158 12.60 -27.09 7.70
C ASP A 158 11.67 -27.83 8.67
N LYS A 159 10.91 -28.82 8.19
CA LYS A 159 10.29 -29.75 9.13
C LYS A 159 11.47 -30.37 9.86
N GLU A 160 11.58 -30.15 11.17
CA GLU A 160 12.56 -30.90 11.96
C GLU A 160 12.46 -32.35 11.51
N SER A 161 13.60 -32.92 11.13
CA SER A 161 13.72 -34.36 10.96
C SER A 161 13.49 -34.91 12.36
N THR A 162 12.22 -35.09 12.73
CA THR A 162 11.83 -35.73 13.97
C THR A 162 12.40 -37.13 13.84
N THR A 163 13.57 -37.30 14.45
CA THR A 163 14.30 -38.55 14.51
C THR A 163 13.75 -39.33 15.68
#